data_AF-A0A0B4BG28-F1
#
_entry.id   AF-A0A0B4BG28-F1
#
_cell.length_a   1.000
_cell.length_b   1.000
_cell.length_c   1.000
_cell.angle_alpha   90.00
_cell.angle_beta   90.00
_cell.angle_gamma   90.00
#
_symmetry.space_group_name_H-M   'P 1'
#
loop_
_entity.id
_entity.type
_entity.pdbx_description
1 polymer ?
#
loop_
_entity_poly.entity_id
_entity_poly.type
_entity_poly.pdbx_seq_one_letter_code
_entity_poly.pdbx_strand_id
1 'polypeptide(L)'
;MTKVMRKSVWAACGLLAVAAAKPLIAGEAAVGDVFLCHPGGGLPPVEVVVGKRETLGDVFAGEQMDAELAHTELVHVQMRGVTDRPLPEVGHSPFLLDVLQMCEAVAGRSSESLIGDFEGGYAMWKEAALNDGAGFFTVNPADAYWQMLSVTGQ
;
A
#
# COMPACT_ATOMS: atom_id res chain seq x y z
N MET A 1 48.31 -4.39 59.94
CA MET A 1 47.29 -3.42 59.50
C MET A 1 47.22 -3.42 57.99
N THR A 2 46.31 -4.19 57.41
CA THR A 2 46.13 -4.32 55.95
C THR A 2 44.88 -3.55 55.52
N LYS A 3 45.09 -2.51 54.70
CA LYS A 3 44.03 -1.61 54.22
C LYS A 3 43.43 -2.21 52.95
N VAL A 4 42.20 -2.73 53.06
CA VAL A 4 41.44 -3.27 51.93
C VAL A 4 40.86 -2.10 51.13
N MET A 5 41.34 -1.88 49.90
CA MET A 5 40.71 -0.96 48.95
C MET A 5 39.71 -1.74 48.09
N ARG A 6 38.41 -1.52 48.32
CA ARG A 6 37.34 -1.83 47.37
C ARG A 6 37.22 -0.67 46.39
N LYS A 7 37.30 -0.92 45.09
CA LYS A 7 36.84 0.01 44.05
C LYS A 7 35.95 -0.72 43.06
N SER A 8 34.81 -0.09 42.84
CA SER A 8 33.58 -0.60 42.25
C SER A 8 33.73 -0.89 40.76
N VAL A 9 33.29 -2.08 40.34
CA VAL A 9 33.09 -2.42 38.93
C VAL A 9 31.78 -1.78 38.49
N TRP A 10 31.85 -0.73 37.68
CA TRP A 10 30.68 -0.16 37.01
C TRP A 10 30.36 -1.05 35.82
N ALA A 11 29.30 -1.84 35.94
CA ALA A 11 28.74 -2.60 34.82
C ALA A 11 28.17 -1.60 33.80
N ALA A 12 28.84 -1.48 32.65
CA ALA A 12 28.30 -0.78 31.51
C ALA A 12 27.17 -1.64 30.92
N CYS A 13 25.92 -1.33 31.28
CA CYS A 13 24.75 -1.78 30.54
C CYS A 13 24.81 -1.15 29.14
N GLY A 14 25.32 -1.91 28.17
CA GLY A 14 25.15 -1.62 26.77
C GLY A 14 23.66 -1.69 26.44
N LEU A 15 23.05 -0.53 26.23
CA LEU A 15 21.73 -0.44 25.60
C LEU A 15 21.87 -0.99 24.18
N LEU A 16 21.38 -2.21 23.96
CA LEU A 16 21.00 -2.67 22.64
C LEU A 16 19.92 -1.70 22.14
N ALA A 17 20.31 -0.80 21.24
CA ALA A 17 19.36 -0.05 20.44
C ALA A 17 18.67 -1.05 19.50
N VAL A 18 17.56 -1.61 19.97
CA VAL A 18 16.61 -2.31 19.10
C VAL A 18 16.07 -1.23 18.17
N ALA A 19 16.57 -1.19 16.93
CA ALA A 19 15.93 -0.46 15.86
C ALA A 19 14.56 -1.12 15.65
N ALA A 20 13.56 -0.67 16.39
CA ALA A 20 12.18 -1.02 16.14
C ALA A 20 11.88 -0.54 14.72
N ALA A 21 11.72 -1.47 13.79
CA ALA A 21 11.07 -1.20 12.52
C ALA A 21 9.72 -0.61 12.90
N LYS A 22 9.58 0.72 12.74
CA LYS A 22 8.29 1.35 12.94
C LYS A 22 7.36 0.71 11.92
N PRO A 23 6.21 0.14 12.31
CA PRO A 23 5.20 -0.17 11.33
C PRO A 23 4.94 1.13 10.58
N LEU A 24 5.22 1.15 9.28
CA LEU A 24 4.79 2.22 8.40
C LEU A 24 3.28 2.26 8.59
N ILE A 25 2.81 3.32 9.24
CA ILE A 25 1.39 3.52 9.50
C ILE A 25 0.81 3.66 8.10
N ALA A 26 -0.06 2.73 7.69
CA ALA A 26 -0.55 2.68 6.31
C ALA A 26 -1.34 3.93 5.85
N GLY A 27 -1.57 4.90 6.75
CA GLY A 27 -2.04 6.25 6.41
C GLY A 27 -0.96 7.21 5.87
N GLU A 28 0.32 6.82 5.86
CA GLU A 28 1.44 7.61 5.34
C GLU A 28 2.03 7.01 4.04
N ALA A 29 1.24 6.24 3.29
CA ALA A 29 1.74 5.59 2.07
C ALA A 29 2.37 6.60 1.10
N ALA A 30 3.56 6.33 0.60
CA ALA A 30 4.23 7.13 -0.43
C ALA A 30 4.22 6.42 -1.78
N VAL A 31 4.37 7.17 -2.87
CA VAL A 31 4.60 6.57 -4.19
C VAL A 31 5.86 5.72 -4.15
N GLY A 32 5.75 4.48 -4.64
CA GLY A 32 6.79 3.46 -4.60
C GLY A 32 6.74 2.56 -3.37
N ASP A 33 5.93 2.87 -2.35
CA ASP A 33 5.76 2.00 -1.19
C ASP A 33 5.09 0.67 -1.60
N VAL A 34 5.53 -0.40 -0.95
CA VAL A 34 5.06 -1.76 -1.17
C VAL A 34 4.34 -2.28 0.06
N PHE A 35 3.13 -2.79 -0.14
CA PHE A 35 2.30 -3.42 0.87
C PHE A 35 2.03 -4.87 0.50
N LEU A 36 1.96 -5.74 1.51
CA LEU A 36 1.54 -7.13 1.38
C LEU A 36 0.16 -7.28 1.99
N CYS A 37 -0.83 -7.49 1.14
CA CYS A 37 -2.22 -7.63 1.52
C CYS A 37 -2.59 -9.12 1.56
N HIS A 38 -3.21 -9.55 2.66
CA HIS A 38 -3.66 -10.93 2.82
C HIS A 38 -5.17 -11.01 2.57
N PRO A 39 -5.64 -11.85 1.63
CA PRO A 39 -7.06 -11.99 1.36
C PRO A 39 -7.75 -12.85 2.41
N GLY A 40 -9.08 -12.74 2.47
CA GLY A 40 -9.89 -13.72 3.19
C GLY A 40 -9.81 -15.12 2.54
N GLY A 41 -10.08 -16.18 3.31
CA GLY A 41 -10.37 -17.50 2.75
C GLY A 41 -9.18 -18.33 2.26
N GLY A 42 -7.94 -18.01 2.68
CA GLY A 42 -6.76 -18.86 2.44
C GLY A 42 -6.14 -18.74 1.05
N LEU A 43 -6.52 -17.72 0.28
CA LEU A 43 -5.86 -17.38 -0.97
C LEU A 43 -4.44 -16.81 -0.71
N PRO A 44 -3.52 -16.92 -1.68
CA PRO A 44 -2.19 -16.34 -1.55
C PRO A 44 -2.20 -14.82 -1.38
N PRO A 45 -1.19 -14.26 -0.69
CA PRO A 45 -1.09 -12.81 -0.49
C PRO A 45 -0.83 -12.09 -1.81
N VAL A 46 -1.15 -10.80 -1.82
CA VAL A 46 -1.01 -9.90 -2.97
C VAL A 46 -0.06 -8.78 -2.58
N GLU A 47 0.97 -8.58 -3.39
CA GLU A 47 1.82 -7.41 -3.32
C GLU A 47 1.15 -6.23 -4.02
N VAL A 48 1.12 -5.10 -3.34
CA VAL A 48 0.49 -3.86 -3.78
C VAL A 48 1.54 -2.77 -3.79
N VAL A 49 1.74 -2.15 -4.95
CA VAL A 49 2.70 -1.06 -5.13
C VAL A 49 1.95 0.24 -5.36
N VAL A 50 2.23 1.26 -4.57
CA VAL A 50 1.61 2.57 -4.70
C VAL A 50 2.22 3.31 -5.89
N GLY A 51 1.41 3.57 -6.93
CA GLY A 51 1.84 4.33 -8.10
C GLY A 51 1.46 5.81 -8.04
N LYS A 52 0.33 6.16 -7.40
CA LYS A 52 -0.10 7.56 -7.25
C LYS A 52 -0.98 7.77 -6.01
N ARG A 53 -0.95 8.99 -5.46
CA ARG A 53 -1.89 9.50 -4.45
C ARG A 53 -2.48 10.81 -4.91
N GLU A 54 -3.77 11.00 -4.69
CA GLU A 54 -4.52 12.22 -4.99
C GLU A 54 -5.85 12.22 -4.23
N THR A 55 -6.56 13.34 -4.19
CA THR A 55 -7.93 13.36 -3.67
C THR A 55 -8.96 13.26 -4.80
N LEU A 56 -10.23 12.97 -4.48
CA LEU A 56 -11.31 13.13 -5.45
C LEU A 56 -11.38 14.56 -6.00
N GLY A 57 -11.11 15.58 -5.18
CA GLY A 57 -11.03 16.97 -5.65
C GLY A 57 -9.97 17.18 -6.72
N ASP A 58 -8.82 16.53 -6.61
CA ASP A 58 -7.75 16.57 -7.62
C ASP A 58 -8.15 15.85 -8.93
N VAL A 59 -8.90 14.75 -8.81
CA VAL A 59 -9.39 13.96 -9.96
C VAL A 59 -10.40 14.76 -10.77
N PHE A 60 -11.38 15.37 -10.09
CA PHE A 60 -12.54 16.06 -10.66
C PHE A 60 -12.37 17.58 -10.65
N ALA A 61 -11.14 18.08 -10.70
CA ALA A 61 -10.85 19.51 -10.64
C ALA A 61 -11.65 20.29 -11.70
N GLY A 62 -12.57 21.15 -11.25
CA GLY A 62 -13.44 21.94 -12.12
C GLY A 62 -14.93 21.57 -12.06
N GLU A 63 -15.26 20.39 -11.51
CA GLU A 63 -16.64 20.00 -11.21
C GLU A 63 -17.09 20.51 -9.84
N GLN A 64 -18.38 20.77 -9.69
CA GLN A 64 -18.94 21.08 -8.36
C GLN A 64 -19.09 19.78 -7.56
N MET A 65 -18.38 19.72 -6.43
CA MET A 65 -18.41 18.59 -5.50
C MET A 65 -18.62 19.11 -4.09
N ASP A 66 -19.26 18.29 -3.26
CA ASP A 66 -19.28 18.50 -1.82
C ASP A 66 -17.85 18.55 -1.24
N ALA A 67 -17.62 19.45 -0.28
CA ALA A 67 -16.29 19.68 0.28
C ALA A 67 -15.75 18.43 1.01
N GLU A 68 -16.61 17.66 1.69
CA GLU A 68 -16.18 16.44 2.38
C GLU A 68 -15.75 15.37 1.38
N LEU A 69 -16.51 15.23 0.28
CA LEU A 69 -16.17 14.30 -0.79
C LEU A 69 -14.85 14.69 -1.49
N ALA A 70 -14.62 15.98 -1.72
CA ALA A 70 -13.40 16.47 -2.37
C ALA A 70 -12.11 16.14 -1.59
N HIS A 71 -12.21 15.93 -0.27
CA HIS A 71 -11.09 15.55 0.59
C HIS A 71 -10.87 14.04 0.70
N THR A 72 -11.68 13.21 0.02
CA THR A 72 -11.49 11.76 0.00
C THR A 72 -10.14 11.42 -0.63
N GLU A 73 -9.23 10.86 0.15
CA GLU A 73 -7.90 10.45 -0.30
C GLU A 73 -7.95 9.11 -1.03
N LEU A 74 -7.40 9.09 -2.23
CA LEU A 74 -7.26 7.92 -3.07
C LEU A 74 -5.81 7.50 -3.19
N VAL A 75 -5.64 6.20 -3.39
CA VAL A 75 -4.39 5.59 -3.78
C VAL A 75 -4.60 4.75 -5.04
N HIS A 76 -3.71 4.92 -6.00
CA HIS A 76 -3.71 4.14 -7.23
C HIS A 76 -2.56 3.17 -7.17
N VAL A 77 -2.89 1.89 -7.33
CA VAL A 77 -1.94 0.81 -7.08
C VAL A 77 -1.80 -0.11 -8.28
N GLN A 78 -0.64 -0.76 -8.35
CA GLN A 78 -0.42 -1.95 -9.15
C GLN A 78 -0.44 -3.17 -8.21
N MET A 79 -0.98 -4.30 -8.66
CA MET A 79 -1.16 -5.50 -7.82
C MET A 79 -0.64 -6.77 -8.49
N ARG A 80 0.05 -7.61 -7.70
CA ARG A 80 0.60 -8.90 -8.12
C ARG A 80 0.39 -9.97 -7.05
N GLY A 81 -0.17 -11.12 -7.42
CA GLY A 81 -0.24 -12.28 -6.53
C GLY A 81 1.15 -12.85 -6.22
N VAL A 82 1.42 -13.12 -4.94
CA VAL A 82 2.67 -13.72 -4.46
C VAL A 82 2.50 -15.23 -4.42
N THR A 83 2.84 -15.89 -5.53
CA THR A 83 2.69 -17.34 -5.71
C THR A 83 3.90 -17.95 -6.41
N ASP A 84 4.06 -19.27 -6.29
CA ASP A 84 5.11 -20.02 -7.01
C ASP A 84 4.92 -20.05 -8.54
N ARG A 85 3.71 -19.76 -9.00
CA ARG A 85 3.38 -19.64 -10.43
C ARG A 85 3.12 -18.17 -10.78
N PRO A 86 3.47 -17.73 -12.00
CA PRO A 86 3.13 -16.37 -12.43
C PRO A 86 1.62 -16.23 -12.56
N LEU A 87 1.08 -15.16 -11.98
CA LEU A 87 -0.30 -14.72 -12.13
C LEU A 87 -0.36 -13.41 -12.91
N PRO A 88 -1.49 -13.07 -13.53
CA PRO A 88 -1.65 -11.77 -14.18
C PRO A 88 -1.42 -10.63 -13.20
N GLU A 89 -0.73 -9.60 -13.68
CA GLU A 89 -0.59 -8.34 -12.98
C GLU A 89 -1.83 -7.49 -13.25
N VAL A 90 -2.31 -6.78 -12.23
CA VAL A 90 -3.30 -5.71 -12.42
C VAL A 90 -2.54 -4.40 -12.46
N GLY A 91 -2.41 -3.83 -13.66
CA GLY A 91 -1.57 -2.67 -13.94
C GLY A 91 -2.01 -1.40 -13.20
N HIS A 92 -3.31 -1.19 -13.00
CA HIS A 92 -3.86 -0.05 -12.27
C HIS A 92 -5.16 -0.44 -11.58
N SER A 93 -5.34 0.02 -10.34
CA SER A 93 -6.64 0.02 -9.65
C SER A 93 -6.70 1.13 -8.60
N PRO A 94 -7.81 1.89 -8.51
CA PRO A 94 -7.99 2.94 -7.53
C PRO A 94 -8.67 2.42 -6.26
N PHE A 95 -8.14 2.80 -5.10
CA PHE A 95 -8.69 2.48 -3.79
C PHE A 95 -8.79 3.73 -2.92
N LEU A 96 -9.64 3.70 -1.89
CA LEU A 96 -9.48 4.61 -0.75
C LEU A 96 -8.12 4.38 -0.09
N LEU A 97 -7.46 5.44 0.36
CA LEU A 97 -6.14 5.32 1.00
C LEU A 97 -6.17 4.44 2.26
N ASP A 98 -7.25 4.52 3.04
CA ASP A 98 -7.37 3.84 4.33
C ASP A 98 -7.41 2.30 4.23
N VAL A 99 -7.76 1.74 3.08
CA VAL A 99 -7.76 0.28 2.89
C VAL A 99 -6.37 -0.33 3.01
N LEU A 100 -5.30 0.46 2.80
CA LEU A 100 -3.92 0.00 3.00
C LEU A 100 -3.64 -0.35 4.46
N GLN A 101 -4.45 0.13 5.42
CA GLN A 101 -4.38 -0.27 6.83
C GLN A 101 -4.72 -1.75 7.05
N MET A 102 -5.33 -2.41 6.07
CA MET A 102 -5.60 -3.85 6.06
C MET A 102 -4.38 -4.67 5.61
N CYS A 103 -3.29 -4.01 5.21
CA CYS A 103 -2.10 -4.64 4.63
C CYS A 103 -0.85 -4.40 5.49
N GLU A 104 0.16 -5.24 5.30
CA GLU A 104 1.45 -5.13 5.98
C GLU A 104 2.41 -4.31 5.12
N ALA A 105 2.99 -3.25 5.67
CA ALA A 105 4.01 -2.49 4.97
C ALA A 105 5.32 -3.28 4.87
N VAL A 106 5.88 -3.39 3.67
CA VAL A 106 7.10 -4.18 3.40
C VAL A 106 8.30 -3.26 3.28
N ALA A 107 9.13 -3.18 4.32
CA ALA A 107 10.34 -2.39 4.29
C ALA A 107 11.39 -2.98 3.32
N GLY A 108 12.01 -2.13 2.50
CA GLY A 108 13.20 -2.49 1.73
C GLY A 108 12.95 -3.14 0.36
N ARG A 109 11.69 -3.30 -0.07
CA ARG A 109 11.37 -3.58 -1.48
C ARG A 109 11.25 -2.26 -2.22
N SER A 110 12.34 -1.83 -2.83
CA SER A 110 12.31 -0.78 -3.85
C SER A 110 11.60 -1.35 -5.06
N SER A 111 10.49 -0.71 -5.49
CA SER A 111 9.78 -1.04 -6.72
C SER A 111 10.77 -1.14 -7.88
N GLU A 112 11.04 -2.34 -8.38
CA GLU A 112 11.45 -2.44 -9.79
C GLU A 112 10.40 -1.67 -10.58
N SER A 113 10.88 -0.68 -11.32
CA SER A 113 10.11 0.39 -11.93
C SER A 113 8.77 -0.07 -12.48
N LEU A 114 7.69 0.59 -12.03
CA LEU A 114 6.34 0.55 -12.61
C LEU A 114 6.44 0.92 -14.10
N ILE A 115 6.53 -0.07 -15.00
CA ILE A 115 6.68 0.18 -16.45
C ILE A 115 5.59 -0.53 -17.28
N GLY A 116 4.76 -1.42 -16.70
CA GLY A 116 3.66 -2.09 -17.42
C GLY A 116 2.28 -1.53 -17.07
N ASP A 117 1.60 -0.90 -18.04
CA ASP A 117 0.16 -0.55 -18.06
C ASP A 117 -0.42 0.39 -16.98
N PHE A 118 0.34 0.79 -15.96
CA PHE A 118 -0.17 1.66 -14.89
C PHE A 118 -0.72 3.00 -15.40
N GLU A 119 0.10 3.79 -16.11
CA GLU A 119 -0.30 5.12 -16.59
C GLU A 119 -1.47 5.04 -17.58
N GLY A 120 -1.50 4.01 -18.43
CA GLY A 120 -2.60 3.76 -19.36
C GLY A 120 -3.90 3.44 -18.62
N GLY A 121 -3.85 2.52 -17.65
CA GLY A 121 -5.02 2.17 -16.82
C GLY A 121 -5.50 3.35 -15.98
N TYR A 122 -4.58 4.15 -15.42
CA TYR A 122 -4.90 5.38 -14.70
C TYR A 122 -5.63 6.38 -15.59
N ALA A 123 -5.12 6.65 -16.79
CA ALA A 123 -5.74 7.57 -17.74
C ALA A 123 -7.15 7.11 -18.13
N MET A 124 -7.31 5.81 -18.44
CA MET A 124 -8.62 5.22 -18.76
C MET A 124 -9.61 5.32 -17.60
N TRP A 125 -9.16 4.99 -16.38
CA TRP A 125 -9.99 5.12 -15.19
C TRP A 125 -10.40 6.57 -14.97
N LYS A 126 -9.46 7.52 -15.07
CA LYS A 126 -9.75 8.94 -14.85
C LYS A 126 -10.77 9.47 -15.84
N GLU A 127 -10.62 9.12 -17.12
CA GLU A 127 -11.62 9.46 -18.15
C GLU A 127 -12.99 8.86 -17.81
N ALA A 128 -13.04 7.58 -17.41
CA ALA A 128 -14.30 6.94 -17.04
C ALA A 128 -14.91 7.56 -15.77
N ALA A 129 -14.10 7.88 -14.76
CA ALA A 129 -14.54 8.49 -13.51
C ALA A 129 -15.15 9.87 -13.75
N LEU A 130 -14.51 10.71 -14.59
CA LEU A 130 -15.03 12.03 -15.00
C LEU A 130 -16.37 11.94 -15.76
N ASN A 131 -16.69 10.80 -16.35
CA ASN A 131 -17.94 10.55 -17.06
C ASN A 131 -18.93 9.70 -16.23
N ASP A 132 -18.80 9.68 -14.90
CA ASP A 132 -19.61 8.89 -13.95
C ASP A 132 -19.63 7.37 -14.21
N GLY A 133 -18.65 6.86 -14.97
CA GLY A 133 -18.57 5.47 -15.42
C GLY A 133 -17.67 4.58 -14.58
N ALA A 134 -16.92 5.14 -13.62
CA ALA A 134 -16.00 4.38 -12.77
C ALA A 134 -15.97 4.90 -11.32
N GLY A 135 -15.76 3.96 -10.38
CA GLY A 135 -15.56 4.24 -8.96
C GLY A 135 -14.17 3.84 -8.49
N PHE A 136 -14.01 3.71 -7.17
CA PHE A 136 -12.82 3.21 -6.51
C PHE A 136 -13.21 2.11 -5.52
N PHE A 137 -12.26 1.26 -5.18
CA PHE A 137 -12.47 0.16 -4.24
C PHE A 137 -12.33 0.62 -2.79
N THR A 138 -13.16 0.07 -1.92
CA THR A 138 -13.16 0.32 -0.46
C THR A 138 -12.88 -0.96 0.34
N VAL A 139 -12.48 -2.02 -0.35
CA VAL A 139 -12.20 -3.35 0.20
C VAL A 139 -10.71 -3.60 0.26
N ASN A 140 -10.30 -4.67 0.95
CA ASN A 140 -8.91 -5.13 0.96
C ASN A 140 -8.41 -5.33 -0.49
N PRO A 141 -7.27 -4.74 -0.88
CA PRO A 141 -6.72 -4.88 -2.22
C PRO A 141 -6.50 -6.33 -2.67
N ALA A 142 -6.14 -7.23 -1.75
CA ALA A 142 -5.97 -8.64 -2.10
C ALA A 142 -7.30 -9.30 -2.51
N ASP A 143 -8.39 -8.98 -1.82
CA ASP A 143 -9.72 -9.51 -2.16
C ASP A 143 -10.17 -8.99 -3.54
N ALA A 144 -9.95 -7.69 -3.81
CA ALA A 144 -10.25 -7.09 -5.11
C ALA A 144 -9.45 -7.74 -6.25
N TYR A 145 -8.15 -7.95 -6.07
CA TYR A 145 -7.29 -8.62 -7.04
C TYR A 145 -7.83 -10.01 -7.41
N TRP A 146 -8.15 -10.84 -6.41
CA TRP A 146 -8.67 -12.19 -6.67
C TRP A 146 -10.07 -12.20 -7.29
N GLN A 147 -10.91 -11.22 -6.97
CA GLN A 147 -12.19 -11.03 -7.66
C GLN A 147 -11.98 -10.67 -9.14
N MET A 148 -11.07 -9.73 -9.45
CA MET A 148 -10.75 -9.35 -10.83
C MET A 148 -10.27 -10.55 -11.65
N LEU A 149 -9.35 -11.36 -11.11
CA LEU A 149 -8.86 -12.55 -11.80
C LEU A 149 -9.97 -13.59 -12.02
N SER A 150 -10.89 -13.74 -11.07
CA SER A 150 -12.02 -14.67 -11.18
C SER A 150 -13.01 -14.27 -12.27
N VAL A 151 -13.12 -12.97 -12.58
CA VAL A 151 -13.92 -12.47 -13.71
C VAL A 151 -13.25 -12.76 -15.06
N THR A 152 -11.91 -12.69 -15.12
CA THR A 152 -11.15 -12.97 -16.36
C THR A 152 -11.02 -14.46 -16.70
N GLY A 153 -11.38 -15.35 -15.77
CA GLY A 153 -11.24 -16.80 -15.90
C GLY A 153 -12.49 -17.57 -16.33
N GLN A 154 -13.54 -16.89 -16.81
CA GLN A 154 -14.78 -17.51 -17.35
C GLN A 154 -14.82 -17.49 -18.87
#